data_AF-A0A9K3H438-F1
#
_entry.id   AF-A0A9K3H438-F1
#
_cell.length_a   1.000
_cell.length_b   1.000
_cell.length_c   1.000
_cell.angle_alpha   90.00
_cell.angle_beta   90.00
_cell.angle_gamma   90.00
#
_symmetry.space_group_name_H-M   'P 1'
#
loop_
_entity.id
_entity.type
_entity.pdbx_description
1 polymer ?
#
loop_
_entity_poly.entity_id
_entity_poly.type
_entity_poly.pdbx_seq_one_letter_code
_entity_poly.pdbx_strand_id
1 'polypeptide(L)'
;MLPDHVSEMEKLDLGLKDITVRLLNRDPPVQFTNGTRRERKREGFRYALRRWSKFMKTAGIKVRDTVDFSFDENEQVLSVEKVVPYVRSSN
;
A
#
# COMPACT_ATOMS: atom_id res chain seq x y z
N MET A 1 2.30 6.37 26.44
CA MET A 1 3.75 6.10 26.40
C MET A 1 3.93 4.59 26.42
N LEU A 2 4.56 4.01 25.40
CA LEU A 2 5.03 2.62 25.44
C LEU A 2 6.36 2.59 26.23
N PRO A 3 6.65 1.55 27.02
CA PRO A 3 7.84 1.51 27.85
C PRO A 3 9.13 1.42 27.01
N ASP A 4 10.21 2.04 27.49
CA ASP A 4 11.53 2.14 26.83
C ASP A 4 12.26 0.79 26.62
N HIS A 5 11.64 -0.32 27.01
CA HIS A 5 12.20 -1.67 26.90
C HIS A 5 11.70 -2.46 25.68
N VAL A 6 10.80 -1.89 24.88
CA VAL A 6 10.33 -2.52 23.64
C VAL A 6 11.42 -2.36 22.58
N SER A 7 11.95 -3.47 22.08
CA SER A 7 12.94 -3.45 21.00
C SER A 7 12.40 -2.65 19.82
N GLU A 8 13.26 -1.93 19.08
CA GLU A 8 12.88 -1.26 17.82
C GLU A 8 12.18 -2.26 16.86
N MET A 9 12.54 -3.55 16.94
CA MET A 9 11.84 -4.62 16.21
C MET A 9 10.41 -4.90 16.69
N GLU A 10 10.13 -4.82 18.00
CA GLU A 10 8.78 -4.99 18.53
C GLU A 10 7.91 -3.75 18.27
N LYS A 11 8.50 -2.54 18.25
CA LYS A 11 7.80 -1.33 17.79
C LYS A 11 7.39 -1.46 16.32
N LEU A 12 8.26 -2.03 15.50
CA LEU A 12 8.02 -2.34 14.08
C LEU A 12 7.04 -3.52 13.86
N ASP A 13 7.02 -4.53 14.74
CA ASP A 13 6.04 -5.63 14.69
C ASP A 13 4.66 -5.23 15.20
N LEU A 14 4.56 -4.35 16.21
CA LEU A 14 3.32 -3.62 16.55
C LEU A 14 2.82 -2.76 15.38
N GLY A 15 3.73 -2.40 14.47
CA GLY A 15 3.51 -1.66 13.22
C GLY A 15 3.17 -2.52 12.00
N LEU A 16 2.99 -3.85 12.14
CA LEU A 16 2.28 -4.68 11.13
C LEU A 16 0.79 -4.34 11.11
N LYS A 17 0.48 -3.05 10.97
CA LYS A 17 -0.86 -2.55 10.86
C LYS A 17 -1.33 -2.79 9.44
N ASP A 18 -2.53 -3.32 9.41
CA ASP A 18 -3.43 -3.16 8.30
C ASP A 18 -3.46 -1.68 7.87
N ILE A 19 -3.17 -1.41 6.61
CA ILE A 19 -3.25 -0.05 6.06
C ILE A 19 -4.65 0.17 5.49
N THR A 20 -5.13 1.39 5.57
CA THR A 20 -6.35 1.77 4.87
C THR A 20 -5.99 2.12 3.43
N VAL A 21 -6.66 1.50 2.47
CA VAL A 21 -6.56 1.84 1.05
C VAL A 21 -7.79 2.65 0.65
N ARG A 22 -7.57 3.82 0.05
CA ARG A 22 -8.61 4.64 -0.57
C ARG A 22 -8.38 4.69 -2.08
N LEU A 23 -9.34 4.20 -2.85
CA LEU A 23 -9.33 4.25 -4.31
C LEU A 23 -10.19 5.43 -4.75
N LEU A 24 -9.56 6.59 -4.88
CA LEU A 24 -10.20 7.83 -5.35
C LEU A 24 -10.35 7.82 -6.87
N ASN A 25 -9.60 6.95 -7.56
CA ASN A 25 -9.71 6.71 -9.01
C ASN A 25 -10.98 5.95 -9.43
N ARG A 26 -11.88 5.63 -8.49
CA ARG A 26 -13.14 4.92 -8.73
C ARG A 26 -14.32 5.86 -8.46
N ASP A 27 -15.41 5.66 -9.19
CA ASP A 27 -16.68 6.33 -8.95
C ASP A 27 -17.77 5.29 -8.72
N PRO A 28 -18.32 5.17 -7.48
CA PRO A 28 -17.95 5.92 -6.29
C PRO A 28 -16.57 5.51 -5.73
N PRO A 29 -15.89 6.38 -4.93
CA PRO A 29 -14.64 6.03 -4.27
C PRO A 29 -14.79 4.78 -3.38
N VAL A 30 -13.76 3.92 -3.38
CA VAL A 30 -13.77 2.66 -2.63
C VAL A 30 -12.73 2.71 -1.52
N GLN A 31 -13.12 2.41 -0.29
CA GLN A 31 -12.21 2.28 0.84
C GLN A 31 -12.22 0.86 1.40
N PHE A 32 -11.04 0.31 1.67
CA PHE A 32 -10.91 -0.98 2.34
C PHE A 32 -9.61 -1.07 3.12
N THR A 33 -9.59 -1.97 4.09
CA THR A 33 -8.39 -2.27 4.87
C THR A 33 -7.60 -3.39 4.19
N ASN A 34 -6.27 -3.25 4.08
CA ASN A 34 -5.41 -4.28 3.55
C ASN A 34 -4.26 -4.59 4.50
N GLY A 35 -4.10 -5.88 4.82
CA GLY A 35 -2.99 -6.31 5.66
C GLY A 35 -1.64 -6.15 4.99
N THR A 36 -0.63 -5.93 5.82
CA THR A 36 0.78 -5.89 5.41
C THR A 36 1.49 -7.17 5.85
N ARG A 37 2.58 -7.52 5.16
CA ARG A 37 3.50 -8.58 5.57
C ARG A 37 4.91 -8.02 5.62
N ARG A 38 5.67 -8.45 6.62
CA ARG A 38 7.09 -8.13 6.74
C ARG A 38 7.89 -9.00 5.78
N GLU A 39 8.75 -8.38 4.99
CA GLU A 39 9.71 -9.07 4.13
C GLU A 39 11.12 -8.67 4.52
N ARG A 40 11.99 -9.66 4.72
CA ARG A 40 13.41 -9.42 5.04
C ARG A 40 14.15 -8.97 3.78
N LYS A 41 14.96 -7.92 3.90
CA LYS A 41 15.91 -7.47 2.89
C LYS A 41 17.34 -7.77 3.33
N ARG A 42 18.31 -7.56 2.42
CA ARG A 42 19.75 -7.64 2.74
C ARG A 42 20.12 -6.65 3.85
N GLU A 43 19.53 -5.46 3.81
CA GLU A 43 19.63 -4.42 4.83
C GLU A 43 18.21 -4.13 5.37
N GLY A 44 17.91 -4.64 6.55
CA GLY A 44 16.64 -4.39 7.25
C GLY A 44 15.42 -5.15 6.71
N PHE A 45 14.26 -4.51 6.82
CA PHE A 45 12.96 -5.08 6.47
C PHE A 45 12.18 -4.10 5.59
N ARG A 46 11.25 -4.62 4.79
CA ARG A 46 10.20 -3.82 4.14
C ARG A 46 8.84 -4.41 4.47
N TYR A 47 7.81 -3.60 4.34
CA TYR A 47 6.42 -4.04 4.41
C TYR A 47 5.85 -4.11 3.01
N ALA A 48 5.20 -5.22 2.71
CA ALA A 48 4.51 -5.44 1.45
C ALA A 48 3.02 -5.66 1.70
N LEU A 49 2.17 -5.12 0.83
CA LEU A 49 0.75 -5.42 0.87
C LEU A 49 0.51 -6.92 0.69
N ARG A 50 -0.38 -7.49 1.51
CA ARG A 50 -0.87 -8.85 1.29
C ARG A 50 -1.74 -8.88 0.05
N ARG A 51 -1.74 -10.02 -0.65
CA ARG A 51 -2.58 -10.30 -1.82
C ARG A 51 -2.51 -9.18 -2.88
N TRP A 52 -1.28 -8.81 -3.28
CA TRP A 52 -1.01 -7.77 -4.27
C TRP A 52 -1.86 -7.87 -5.55
N SER A 53 -2.06 -9.08 -6.08
CA SER A 53 -2.92 -9.32 -7.25
C SER A 53 -4.38 -8.93 -7.02
N LYS A 54 -4.92 -9.17 -5.82
CA LYS A 54 -6.29 -8.75 -5.44
C LYS A 54 -6.37 -7.23 -5.37
N PHE A 55 -5.38 -6.58 -4.75
CA PHE A 55 -5.29 -5.12 -4.68
C PHE A 55 -5.30 -4.50 -6.09
N MET A 56 -4.41 -4.95 -6.99
CA MET A 56 -4.32 -4.45 -8.37
C MET A 56 -5.67 -4.59 -9.11
N LYS A 57 -6.33 -5.75 -8.96
CA LYS A 57 -7.64 -6.01 -9.58
C LYS A 57 -8.72 -5.05 -9.05
N THR A 58 -8.78 -4.84 -7.73
CA THR A 58 -9.74 -3.91 -7.11
C THR A 58 -9.47 -2.47 -7.54
N ALA A 59 -8.21 -2.04 -7.52
CA ALA A 59 -7.78 -0.71 -7.97
C ALA A 59 -7.96 -0.48 -9.49
N GLY A 60 -8.07 -1.56 -10.27
CA GLY A 60 -8.20 -1.47 -11.73
C GLY A 60 -6.88 -1.17 -12.44
N ILE A 61 -5.76 -1.45 -11.77
CA ILE A 61 -4.41 -1.16 -12.28
C ILE A 61 -3.95 -2.36 -13.12
N LYS A 62 -3.46 -2.09 -14.32
CA LYS A 62 -2.81 -3.07 -15.19
C LYS A 62 -1.30 -2.85 -15.20
N VAL A 63 -0.58 -3.88 -15.65
CA VAL A 63 0.87 -3.77 -15.82
C VAL A 63 1.16 -2.66 -16.84
N ARG A 64 2.14 -1.81 -16.51
CA ARG A 64 2.58 -0.62 -17.26
C ARG A 64 1.73 0.64 -17.07
N ASP A 65 0.58 0.56 -16.42
CA ASP A 65 -0.18 1.76 -16.08
C ASP A 65 0.63 2.65 -15.13
N THR A 66 0.49 3.96 -15.30
CA THR A 66 1.05 4.94 -14.37
C THR A 66 0.03 5.19 -13.27
N VAL A 67 0.48 5.19 -12.02
CA VAL A 67 -0.39 5.34 -10.85
C VAL A 67 0.10 6.51 -10.01
N ASP A 68 -0.77 7.48 -9.81
CA ASP A 68 -0.55 8.58 -8.88
C ASP A 68 -1.12 8.17 -7.51
N PHE A 69 -0.28 8.19 -6.48
CA PHE A 69 -0.65 7.77 -5.14
C PHE A 69 0.02 8.65 -4.08
N SER A 70 -0.62 8.73 -2.92
CA SER A 70 -0.09 9.34 -1.71
C SER A 70 -0.19 8.36 -0.55
N PHE A 71 0.77 8.42 0.37
CA PHE A 71 0.77 7.61 1.58
C PHE A 71 0.91 8.51 2.80
N ASP A 72 -0.09 8.49 3.67
CA ASP A 72 -0.04 9.11 4.98
C ASP A 72 0.54 8.11 5.98
N GLU A 73 1.77 8.36 6.43
CA GLU A 73 2.46 7.49 7.39
C GLU A 73 1.87 7.57 8.80
N ASN A 74 1.25 8.69 9.18
CA ASN A 74 0.67 8.88 10.51
C ASN A 74 -0.64 8.10 10.63
N GLU A 75 -1.49 8.20 9.61
CA GLU A 75 -2.79 7.51 9.57
C GLU A 75 -2.72 6.11 8.94
N GLN A 76 -1.58 5.74 8.35
CA GLN A 76 -1.40 4.49 7.60
C GLN A 76 -2.42 4.36 6.45
N VAL A 77 -2.59 5.44 5.68
CA VAL A 77 -3.57 5.52 4.58
C VAL A 77 -2.84 5.61 3.25
N LEU A 78 -3.05 4.64 2.37
CA LEU A 78 -2.64 4.68 0.97
C LEU A 78 -3.81 5.14 0.10
N SER A 79 -3.66 6.30 -0.53
CA SER A 79 -4.65 6.84 -1.46
C SER A 79 -4.17 6.66 -2.90
N VAL A 80 -4.94 5.95 -3.71
CA VAL A 80 -4.76 5.87 -5.17
C VAL A 80 -5.61 6.96 -5.80
N GLU A 81 -4.95 8.02 -6.23
CA GLU A 81 -5.58 9.24 -6.73
C GLU A 81 -5.97 9.09 -8.19
N LYS A 82 -5.07 8.54 -9.01
CA LYS A 82 -5.27 8.38 -10.44
C LYS A 82 -4.58 7.13 -10.96
N VAL A 83 -5.21 6.49 -11.94
CA VAL A 83 -4.61 5.41 -12.73
C VAL A 83 -4.70 5.81 -14.20
N VAL A 84 -3.56 6.00 -14.84
CA VAL A 84 -3.44 6.36 -16.26
C VAL A 84 -3.11 5.10 -17.05
N PRO A 85 -4.02 4.60 -17.89
CA PRO A 85 -3.78 3.41 -18.69
C PRO A 85 -2.57 3.60 -19.62
N TYR A 86 -1.73 2.57 -19.70
CA TYR A 86 -0.68 2.56 -20.71
C TYR A 86 -1.29 2.42 -22.12
N VAL A 87 -1.09 3.43 -22.96
CA VAL A 87 -1.43 3.37 -24.37
C VAL A 87 -0.19 2.97 -25.16
N ARG A 88 -0.24 1.80 -25.80
CA ARG A 88 0.81 1.39 -26.73
C ARG A 88 0.60 2.17 -28.03
N SER A 89 1.48 3.11 -28.34
CA SER A 89 1.51 3.70 -29.68
C SER A 89 1.83 2.59 -30.68
N SER A 90 0.85 2.26 -31.52
CA SER A 90 1.08 1.53 -32.77
C SER A 90 1.69 2.52 -33.76
N ASN A 91 2.97 2.31 -34.07
CA ASN A 91 3.61 2.88 -35.26
C ASN A 91 3.14 2.12 -36.51
#